data_AF-A0A2N7BDB9-F1
#
_entry.id   AF-A0A2N7BDB9-F1
#
_cell.length_a   1.000
_cell.length_b   1.000
_cell.length_c   1.000
_cell.angle_alpha   90.00
_cell.angle_beta   90.00
_cell.angle_gamma   90.00
#
_symmetry.space_group_name_H-M   'P 1'
#
loop_
_entity.id
_entity.type
_entity.pdbx_description
1 polymer ?
#
loop_
_entity_poly.entity_id
_entity_poly.type
_entity_poly.pdbx_seq_one_letter_code
_entity_poly.pdbx_strand_id
1 'polypeptide(L)'
;MNIKEQLQTYFTRILEAQTKEEGLQAQQEAFSFLDSLTPEQQQQYSSDILDFAEQKVDFIGEGINVLKEEAEIKYGGKIYPLTEWLTVSRYQKAYGIDNIQTVYNWIKRGIIPEEDVVIIPELNDLKLIRNKRYPSGLAA
;
A
#
# COMPACT_ATOMS: atom_id res chain seq x y z
N MET A 1 28.51 2.50 -6.89
CA MET A 1 27.53 2.12 -5.85
C MET A 1 26.31 1.56 -6.55
N ASN A 2 25.90 0.33 -6.25
CA ASN A 2 24.73 -0.28 -6.88
C ASN A 2 23.50 0.00 -6.01
N ILE A 3 22.67 0.95 -6.46
CA ILE A 3 21.50 1.44 -5.72
C ILE A 3 20.52 0.28 -5.44
N LYS A 4 20.39 -0.65 -6.39
CA LYS A 4 19.50 -1.82 -6.29
C LYS A 4 19.94 -2.79 -5.20
N GLU A 5 21.22 -3.14 -5.14
CA GLU A 5 21.77 -4.05 -4.12
C GLU A 5 21.66 -3.43 -2.71
N GLN A 6 21.88 -2.11 -2.61
CA GLN A 6 21.78 -1.41 -1.34
C GLN A 6 20.33 -1.36 -0.83
N LEU A 7 19.36 -1.07 -1.71
CA LEU A 7 17.94 -1.13 -1.36
C LEU A 7 17.50 -2.54 -0.97
N GLN A 8 17.92 -3.56 -1.71
CA GLN A 8 17.64 -4.96 -1.34
C GLN A 8 18.15 -5.29 0.06
N THR A 9 19.34 -4.81 0.42
CA THR A 9 19.91 -5.01 1.75
C THR A 9 19.04 -4.36 2.84
N TYR A 10 18.57 -3.13 2.64
CA TYR A 10 17.66 -2.48 3.59
C TYR A 10 16.32 -3.21 3.69
N PHE A 11 15.74 -3.61 2.56
CA PHE A 11 14.48 -4.37 2.54
C PHE A 11 14.59 -5.69 3.28
N THR A 12 15.66 -6.46 3.06
CA THR A 12 15.91 -7.71 3.80
C THR A 12 16.00 -7.44 5.29
N ARG A 13 16.74 -6.40 5.72
CA ARG A 13 16.84 -6.02 7.13
C ARG A 13 15.51 -5.60 7.75
N ILE A 14 14.64 -4.94 7.00
CA ILE A 14 13.29 -4.57 7.46
C ILE A 14 12.41 -5.80 7.61
N LEU A 15 12.47 -6.75 6.66
CA LEU A 15 11.64 -7.95 6.63
C LEU A 15 12.09 -9.01 7.66
N GLU A 16 13.39 -9.13 7.88
CA GLU A 16 14.00 -10.11 8.79
C GLU A 16 14.25 -9.53 10.19
N ALA A 17 13.84 -8.30 10.45
CA ALA A 17 13.96 -7.66 11.76
C ALA A 17 13.25 -8.50 12.83
N GLN A 18 13.98 -8.88 13.87
CA GLN A 18 13.40 -9.64 14.99
C GLN A 18 12.71 -8.70 15.99
N THR A 19 13.05 -7.41 15.94
CA THR A 19 12.48 -6.37 16.79
C THR A 19 11.96 -5.19 16.00
N LYS A 20 10.97 -4.51 16.57
CA LYS A 20 10.40 -3.28 16.00
C LYS A 20 11.45 -2.18 15.84
N GLU A 21 12.40 -2.10 16.77
CA GLU A 21 13.44 -1.07 16.78
C GLU A 21 14.46 -1.30 15.63
N GLU A 22 14.87 -2.54 15.40
CA GLU A 22 15.73 -2.90 14.26
C GLU A 22 15.06 -2.62 12.91
N GLY A 23 13.77 -2.95 12.79
CA GLY A 23 12.98 -2.66 11.59
C GLY A 23 12.87 -1.17 11.33
N LEU A 24 12.62 -0.38 12.37
CA LEU A 24 12.53 1.08 12.29
C LEU A 24 13.88 1.70 11.94
N GLN A 25 14.98 1.20 12.51
CA GLN A 25 16.33 1.65 12.19
C GLN A 25 16.68 1.35 10.74
N ALA A 26 16.43 0.13 10.26
CA ALA A 26 16.66 -0.25 8.86
C ALA A 26 15.82 0.59 7.89
N GLN A 27 14.60 0.97 8.28
CA GLN A 27 13.76 1.88 7.52
C GLN A 27 14.33 3.31 7.48
N GLN A 28 14.78 3.86 8.61
CA GLN A 28 15.39 5.19 8.67
C GLN A 28 16.69 5.27 7.86
N GLU A 29 17.50 4.21 7.88
CA GLU A 29 18.70 4.11 7.05
C GLU A 29 18.36 4.04 5.56
N ALA A 30 17.29 3.32 5.19
CA ALA A 30 16.82 3.26 3.80
C ALA A 30 16.36 4.64 3.30
N PHE A 31 15.62 5.39 4.11
CA PHE A 31 15.20 6.76 3.76
C PHE A 31 16.38 7.72 3.66
N SER A 32 17.30 7.67 4.62
CA SER A 32 18.51 8.51 4.60
C SER A 32 19.38 8.22 3.38
N PHE A 33 19.44 6.96 2.97
CA PHE A 33 20.13 6.54 1.75
C PHE A 33 19.45 7.12 0.49
N LEU A 34 18.12 7.01 0.39
CA LEU A 34 17.34 7.56 -0.74
C LEU A 34 17.49 9.09 -0.84
N ASP A 35 17.45 9.80 0.29
CA ASP A 35 17.63 11.25 0.35
C ASP A 35 19.05 11.69 -0.05
N SER A 36 20.03 10.80 0.07
CA SER A 36 21.42 11.06 -0.34
C SER A 36 21.69 10.87 -1.84
N LEU A 37 20.72 10.33 -2.60
CA LEU A 37 20.89 10.07 -4.03
C LEU A 37 20.78 11.36 -4.85
N THR A 38 21.62 11.49 -5.87
CA THR A 38 21.56 12.61 -6.82
C THR A 38 20.33 12.50 -7.74
N PRO A 39 19.88 13.60 -8.38
CA PRO A 39 18.74 13.55 -9.32
C PRO A 39 18.91 12.52 -10.46
N GLU A 40 20.13 12.35 -10.97
CA GLU A 40 20.45 11.35 -12.00
C GLU A 40 20.33 9.91 -11.46
N GLN A 41 20.76 9.69 -10.21
CA GLN A 41 20.59 8.42 -9.50
C GLN A 41 19.12 8.14 -9.17
N GLN A 42 18.36 9.19 -8.84
CA GLN A 42 16.93 9.12 -8.59
C GLN A 42 16.14 8.69 -9.83
N GLN A 43 16.51 9.23 -10.99
CA GLN A 43 15.92 8.88 -12.26
C GLN A 43 16.23 7.43 -12.66
N GLN A 44 17.45 6.95 -12.39
CA GLN A 44 17.86 5.58 -12.69
C GLN A 44 17.14 4.53 -11.83
N TYR A 45 16.80 4.81 -10.57
CA TYR A 45 16.10 3.83 -9.71
C TYR A 45 14.58 3.87 -9.84
N SER A 46 14.00 4.96 -10.37
CA SER A 46 12.54 5.14 -10.39
C SER A 46 11.79 4.09 -11.21
N SER A 47 12.39 3.53 -12.28
CA SER A 47 11.79 2.37 -12.97
C SER A 47 12.00 1.05 -12.23
N ASP A 48 13.18 0.87 -11.64
CA ASP A 48 13.56 -0.37 -10.96
C ASP A 48 12.82 -0.56 -9.62
N ILE A 49 12.47 0.53 -8.93
CA ILE A 49 11.63 0.48 -7.71
C ILE A 49 10.18 0.17 -8.05
N LEU A 50 9.63 0.59 -9.19
CA LEU A 50 8.25 0.21 -9.55
C LEU A 50 8.16 -1.31 -9.82
N ASP A 51 9.12 -1.87 -10.56
CA ASP A 51 9.18 -3.32 -10.80
C ASP A 51 9.51 -4.11 -9.52
N PHE A 52 10.40 -3.60 -8.67
CA PHE A 52 10.76 -4.25 -7.41
C PHE A 52 9.65 -4.11 -6.35
N ALA A 53 8.99 -2.96 -6.27
CA ALA A 53 7.83 -2.73 -5.41
C ALA A 53 6.64 -3.55 -5.92
N GLU A 54 6.42 -3.73 -7.22
CA GLU A 54 5.40 -4.66 -7.72
C GLU A 54 5.75 -6.12 -7.39
N GLN A 55 6.97 -6.57 -7.65
CA GLN A 55 7.42 -7.93 -7.29
C GLN A 55 7.37 -8.19 -5.78
N LYS A 56 7.74 -7.20 -4.96
CA LYS A 56 7.73 -7.31 -3.50
C LYS A 56 6.41 -6.94 -2.87
N VAL A 57 5.47 -6.27 -3.55
CA VAL A 57 4.08 -6.12 -3.06
C VAL A 57 3.36 -7.46 -3.06
N ASP A 58 3.70 -8.36 -3.99
CA ASP A 58 3.24 -9.75 -3.94
C ASP A 58 3.97 -10.55 -2.84
N PHE A 59 5.26 -10.31 -2.59
CA PHE A 59 6.01 -10.91 -1.47
C PHE A 59 5.57 -10.39 -0.07
N ILE A 60 5.28 -9.10 0.03
CA ILE A 60 4.69 -8.43 1.18
C ILE A 60 3.25 -8.91 1.35
N GLY A 61 2.56 -9.37 0.29
CA GLY A 61 1.25 -10.03 0.39
C GLY A 61 1.26 -11.31 1.25
N GLU A 62 2.40 -12.02 1.28
CA GLU A 62 2.63 -13.19 2.12
C GLU A 62 3.20 -12.83 3.50
N GLY A 63 4.12 -11.85 3.61
CA GLY A 63 4.59 -11.35 4.91
C GLY A 63 3.51 -10.59 5.72
N ILE A 64 2.59 -9.90 5.03
CA ILE A 64 1.41 -9.25 5.62
C ILE A 64 0.36 -10.27 6.05
N ASN A 65 0.40 -11.56 5.65
CA ASN A 65 -0.48 -12.55 6.29
C ASN A 65 -0.24 -12.65 7.79
N VAL A 66 0.95 -12.31 8.27
CA VAL A 66 1.30 -12.34 9.70
C VAL A 66 0.92 -11.04 10.43
N LEU A 67 0.72 -9.93 9.72
CA LEU A 67 0.26 -8.64 10.28
C LEU A 67 -1.23 -8.36 9.96
N LYS A 68 -1.94 -9.33 9.38
CA LYS A 68 -3.20 -9.12 8.65
C LYS A 68 -4.41 -8.82 9.54
N GLU A 69 -4.33 -9.07 10.84
CA GLU A 69 -5.46 -8.98 11.75
C GLU A 69 -5.51 -7.66 12.56
N GLU A 70 -4.40 -6.91 12.68
CA GLU A 70 -4.32 -5.75 13.61
C GLU A 70 -3.88 -4.42 12.96
N ALA A 71 -3.65 -4.38 11.65
CA ALA A 71 -3.25 -3.14 11.00
C ALA A 71 -4.39 -2.11 10.97
N GLU A 72 -4.14 -0.88 11.42
CA GLU A 72 -5.11 0.20 11.54
C GLU A 72 -4.59 1.51 10.94
N ILE A 73 -5.47 2.30 10.32
CA ILE A 73 -5.17 3.67 9.86
C ILE A 73 -5.86 4.65 10.79
N LYS A 74 -5.12 5.63 11.33
CA LYS A 74 -5.67 6.69 12.18
C LYS A 74 -5.81 7.97 11.38
N TYR A 75 -7.04 8.47 11.24
CA TYR A 75 -7.32 9.70 10.52
C TYR A 75 -8.51 10.45 11.13
N GLY A 76 -8.36 11.77 11.32
CA GLY A 76 -9.43 12.61 11.88
C GLY A 76 -9.90 12.18 13.29
N GLY A 77 -8.99 11.64 14.11
CA GLY A 77 -9.32 11.09 15.43
C GLY A 77 -10.08 9.77 15.41
N LYS A 78 -10.31 9.18 14.23
CA LYS A 78 -10.92 7.87 14.04
C LYS A 78 -9.88 6.83 13.67
N ILE A 79 -10.18 5.58 14.03
CA ILE A 79 -9.37 4.41 13.72
C ILE A 79 -10.11 3.61 12.65
N TYR A 80 -9.40 3.23 11.59
CA TYR A 80 -9.89 2.44 10.46
C TYR A 80 -9.10 1.13 10.40
N PRO A 81 -9.63 0.06 10.99
CA PRO A 81 -9.01 -1.27 10.92
C PRO A 81 -8.96 -1.75 9.46
N LEU A 82 -7.82 -2.24 8.99
CA LEU A 82 -7.65 -2.73 7.62
C LEU A 82 -8.30 -4.09 7.36
N THR A 83 -8.90 -4.69 8.38
CA THR A 83 -9.84 -5.81 8.28
C THR A 83 -11.22 -5.34 7.78
N GLU A 84 -11.63 -4.14 8.18
CA GLU A 84 -12.92 -3.52 7.84
C GLU A 84 -12.82 -2.49 6.71
N TRP A 85 -11.64 -1.89 6.49
CA TRP A 85 -11.42 -0.82 5.52
C TRP A 85 -10.26 -1.18 4.60
N LEU A 86 -10.54 -1.40 3.33
CA LEU A 86 -9.56 -1.78 2.33
C LEU A 86 -9.16 -0.58 1.49
N THR A 87 -7.89 -0.49 1.11
CA THR A 87 -7.48 0.39 0.00
C THR A 87 -8.16 -0.05 -1.29
N VAL A 88 -8.31 0.86 -2.26
CA VAL A 88 -8.91 0.54 -3.58
C VAL A 88 -8.24 -0.67 -4.25
N SER A 89 -6.91 -0.75 -4.19
CA SER A 89 -6.15 -1.88 -4.75
C SER A 89 -6.42 -3.18 -4.01
N ARG A 90 -6.47 -3.15 -2.67
CA ARG A 90 -6.77 -4.34 -1.86
C ARG A 90 -8.21 -4.79 -2.05
N TYR A 91 -9.15 -3.86 -2.19
CA TYR A 91 -10.54 -4.14 -2.52
C TYR A 91 -10.65 -4.85 -3.88
N GLN A 92 -9.97 -4.32 -4.90
CA GLN A 92 -9.90 -4.90 -6.22
C GLN A 92 -9.39 -6.36 -6.19
N LYS A 93 -8.27 -6.61 -5.49
CA LYS A 93 -7.72 -7.96 -5.32
C LYS A 93 -8.65 -8.88 -4.52
N ALA A 94 -9.23 -8.40 -3.42
CA ALA A 94 -10.09 -9.21 -2.53
C ALA A 94 -11.38 -9.69 -3.20
N TYR A 95 -11.95 -8.89 -4.11
CA TYR A 95 -13.20 -9.21 -4.79
C TYR A 95 -13.02 -9.62 -6.26
N GLY A 96 -11.77 -9.83 -6.71
CA GLY A 96 -11.47 -10.29 -8.06
C GLY A 96 -11.95 -9.33 -9.15
N ILE A 97 -11.81 -8.02 -8.94
CA ILE A 97 -12.21 -7.01 -9.92
C ILE A 97 -11.06 -6.85 -10.92
N ASP A 98 -11.34 -6.83 -12.22
CA ASP A 98 -10.27 -6.87 -13.24
C ASP A 98 -9.39 -5.61 -13.25
N ASN A 99 -9.95 -4.44 -12.90
CA ASN A 99 -9.26 -3.16 -12.98
C ASN A 99 -9.64 -2.23 -11.82
N ILE A 100 -8.62 -1.60 -11.21
CA ILE A 100 -8.76 -0.55 -10.20
C ILE A 100 -9.68 0.60 -10.67
N GLN A 101 -9.63 0.96 -11.96
CA GLN A 101 -10.47 2.01 -12.54
C GLN A 101 -11.97 1.70 -12.40
N THR A 102 -12.36 0.42 -12.42
CA THR A 102 -13.75 0.00 -12.19
C THR A 102 -14.22 0.40 -10.80
N VAL A 103 -13.37 0.24 -9.79
CA VAL A 103 -13.67 0.61 -8.41
C VAL A 103 -13.79 2.13 -8.27
N TYR A 104 -12.88 2.90 -8.87
CA TYR A 104 -13.01 4.37 -8.91
C TYR A 104 -14.30 4.83 -9.59
N ASN A 105 -14.71 4.15 -10.67
CA ASN A 105 -15.97 4.43 -11.34
C ASN A 105 -17.18 4.09 -10.46
N TRP A 106 -17.11 3.03 -9.64
CA TRP A 106 -18.17 2.70 -8.70
C TRP A 106 -18.34 3.76 -7.61
N ILE A 107 -17.23 4.28 -7.07
CA ILE A 107 -17.25 5.42 -6.14
C ILE A 107 -17.89 6.63 -6.81
N LYS A 108 -17.42 6.99 -8.02
CA LYS A 108 -17.94 8.16 -8.76
C LYS A 108 -19.43 8.03 -9.13
N ARG A 109 -19.92 6.82 -9.38
CA ARG A 109 -21.32 6.53 -9.72
C ARG A 109 -22.20 6.33 -8.49
N GLY A 110 -21.66 6.36 -7.28
CA GLY A 110 -22.41 6.10 -6.04
C GLY A 110 -22.84 4.63 -5.88
N ILE A 111 -22.24 3.69 -6.63
CA ILE A 111 -22.44 2.25 -6.43
C ILE A 111 -21.84 1.83 -5.08
N ILE A 112 -20.68 2.40 -4.76
CA ILE A 112 -20.14 2.40 -3.41
C ILE A 112 -20.67 3.69 -2.75
N PRO A 113 -21.51 3.58 -1.71
CA PRO A 113 -22.02 4.74 -0.99
C PRO A 113 -20.88 5.60 -0.41
N GLU A 114 -21.06 6.92 -0.37
CA GLU A 114 -20.04 7.84 0.16
C GLU A 114 -19.69 7.55 1.63
N GLU A 115 -20.65 7.05 2.42
CA GLU A 115 -20.44 6.65 3.83
C GLU A 115 -19.51 5.44 4.01
N ASP A 116 -19.28 4.69 2.92
CA ASP A 116 -18.35 3.57 2.88
C ASP A 116 -17.01 3.94 2.22
N VAL A 117 -16.78 5.22 1.94
CA VAL A 117 -15.55 5.74 1.37
C VAL A 117 -14.94 6.76 2.32
N VAL A 118 -13.67 6.56 2.65
CA VAL A 118 -12.89 7.53 3.41
C VAL A 118 -11.73 7.98 2.56
N ILE A 119 -11.61 9.29 2.38
CA ILE A 119 -10.50 9.91 1.68
C ILE A 119 -9.58 10.50 2.74
N ILE A 120 -8.29 10.18 2.64
CA ILE A 120 -7.25 10.65 3.56
C ILE A 120 -6.31 11.55 2.74
N PRO A 121 -6.54 12.89 2.74
CA PRO A 121 -5.77 13.81 1.91
C PRO A 121 -4.28 13.82 2.25
N GLU A 122 -3.95 13.64 3.53
CA GLU A 122 -2.58 13.60 4.06
C GLU A 122 -1.76 12.41 3.52
N LEU A 123 -2.44 11.39 2.99
CA LEU A 123 -1.84 10.20 2.40
C LEU A 123 -2.04 10.19 0.87
N ASN A 124 -1.82 11.34 0.21
CA ASN A 124 -1.95 11.48 -1.24
C ASN A 124 -3.35 11.05 -1.75
N ASP A 125 -4.39 11.57 -1.09
CA ASP A 125 -5.80 11.25 -1.38
C ASP A 125 -6.12 9.75 -1.37
N LEU A 126 -5.44 9.00 -0.49
CA LEU A 126 -5.68 7.58 -0.28
C LEU A 126 -7.17 7.35 0.02
N LYS A 127 -7.77 6.45 -0.74
CA LYS A 127 -9.18 6.07 -0.56
C LYS A 127 -9.26 4.70 0.10
N LEU A 128 -9.94 4.66 1.23
CA LEU A 128 -10.36 3.45 1.90
C LEU A 128 -11.83 3.19 1.57
N ILE A 129 -12.14 1.93 1.34
CA ILE A 129 -13.46 1.41 1.00
C ILE A 129 -13.81 0.36 2.05
N ARG A 130 -15.04 0.37 2.56
CA ARG A 130 -15.48 -0.66 3.49
C ARG A 130 -15.38 -2.05 2.86
N ASN A 131 -14.88 -3.01 3.63
CA ASN A 131 -14.67 -4.40 3.23
C ASN A 131 -16.01 -5.15 3.16
N LYS A 132 -16.81 -4.84 2.13
CA LYS A 132 -18.02 -5.60 1.80
C LYS A 132 -18.20 -5.65 0.28
N ARG A 133 -18.92 -6.66 -0.20
CA ARG A 133 -19.21 -6.79 -1.63
C ARG A 133 -20.28 -5.78 -2.03
N TYR A 134 -19.97 -4.92 -3.00
CA TYR A 134 -20.96 -4.05 -3.63
C TYR A 134 -21.52 -4.74 -4.87
N PRO A 135 -22.80 -4.51 -5.21
CA PRO A 135 -23.33 -4.95 -6.49
C PRO A 135 -22.56 -4.21 -7.59
N SER A 136 -21.71 -4.93 -8.33
CA SER A 136 -21.37 -4.51 -9.69
C SER A 136 -22.70 -4.30 -10.39
N GLY A 137 -22.97 -3.12 -10.96
CA GLY A 137 -24.24 -2.80 -11.61
C GLY A 137 -24.56 -3.63 -12.88
N LEU A 138 -24.49 -4.95 -12.78
CA LEU A 138 -24.95 -5.96 -13.73
C LEU A 138 -26.02 -6.81 -13.00
N ALA A 139 -27.16 -6.17 -12.76
CA ALA A 139 -28.43 -6.85 -12.59
C ALA A 139 -29.47 -6.06 -13.41
N ALA A 140 -29.50 -6.35 -14.71
CA ALA A 140 -30.66 -6.27 -15.58
C ALA A 140 -30.35 -7.08 -16.85
#